data_AF-A0A4V2E7Q2-F1
#
_entry.id   AF-A0A4V2E7Q2-F1
#
_cell.length_a   1.000
_cell.length_b   1.000
_cell.length_c   1.000
_cell.angle_alpha   90.00
_cell.angle_beta   90.00
_cell.angle_gamma   90.00
#
_symmetry.space_group_name_H-M   'P 1'
#
loop_
_entity.id
_entity.type
_entity.pdbx_description
1 polymer ?
#
loop_
_entity_poly.entity_id
_entity_poly.type
_entity_poly.pdbx_seq_one_letter_code
_entity_poly.pdbx_strand_id
1 'polypeptide(L)'
;MLNRSAPDAPPTLALPATEIGVLDRLVNDKPKARQKTLSHYLIKIARLGGYLARASDPPPGNTVMWRGLSRLTDIALGAMVGVEFVGN
;
A
#
# COMPACT_ATOMS: atom_id res chain seq x y z
N MET A 1 -0.74 -0.58 17.26
CA MET A 1 -0.65 -0.24 15.83
C MET A 1 -2.04 0.10 15.33
N LEU A 2 -2.20 1.25 14.65
CA LEU A 2 -3.47 1.82 14.20
C LEU A 2 -4.38 0.82 13.47
N ASN A 3 -3.83 -0.02 12.59
CA ASN A 3 -4.57 -1.06 11.88
C ASN A 3 -5.27 -2.08 12.79
N ARG A 4 -4.72 -2.35 13.98
CA ARG A 4 -5.35 -3.27 14.95
C ARG A 4 -6.56 -2.62 15.63
N SER A 5 -6.48 -1.32 15.87
CA SER A 5 -7.52 -0.56 16.57
C SER A 5 -8.62 -0.07 15.65
N ALA A 6 -8.30 0.24 14.39
CA ALA A 6 -9.23 0.78 13.40
C ALA A 6 -8.87 0.31 11.98
N PRO A 7 -9.09 -0.99 11.64
CA PRO A 7 -8.77 -1.54 10.32
C PRO A 7 -9.59 -0.91 9.19
N ASP A 8 -10.80 -0.47 9.49
CA ASP A 8 -11.74 0.13 8.54
C ASP A 8 -11.58 1.66 8.41
N ALA A 9 -10.58 2.24 9.09
CA ALA A 9 -10.29 3.66 8.99
C ALA A 9 -9.95 4.06 7.54
N PRO A 10 -10.15 5.34 7.18
CA PRO A 10 -9.68 5.86 5.91
C PRO A 10 -8.15 5.69 5.79
N PRO A 11 -7.64 5.25 4.62
CA PRO A 11 -6.20 5.06 4.41
C PRO A 11 -5.43 6.38 4.49
N THR A 12 -6.10 7.50 4.21
CA THR A 12 -5.56 8.86 4.32
C THR A 12 -5.11 9.24 5.74
N LEU A 13 -5.52 8.47 6.76
CA LEU A 13 -5.07 8.68 8.14
C LEU A 13 -3.62 8.24 8.36
N ALA A 14 -3.08 7.38 7.49
CA ALA A 14 -1.70 6.88 7.58
C ALA A 14 -0.88 7.07 6.29
N LEU A 15 -1.54 7.25 5.14
CA LEU A 15 -0.90 7.31 3.82
C LEU A 15 -1.28 8.61 3.09
N PRO A 16 -0.28 9.35 2.54
CA PRO A 16 -0.53 10.45 1.62
C PRO A 16 -1.28 10.01 0.35
N ALA A 17 -1.96 10.96 -0.30
CA ALA A 17 -2.71 10.70 -1.54
C ALA A 17 -1.82 10.17 -2.67
N THR A 18 -0.56 10.59 -2.74
CA THR A 18 0.42 10.12 -3.73
C THR A 18 0.72 8.63 -3.54
N GLU A 19 0.99 8.21 -2.31
CA GLU A 19 1.22 6.79 -1.98
C GLU A 19 -0.01 5.93 -2.25
N ILE A 20 -1.20 6.42 -1.93
CA ILE A 20 -2.48 5.76 -2.26
C ILE A 20 -2.60 5.55 -3.77
N GLY A 21 -2.33 6.59 -4.57
CA GLY A 21 -2.38 6.51 -6.03
C GLY A 21 -1.36 5.55 -6.62
N VAL A 22 -0.13 5.57 -6.11
CA VAL A 22 0.94 4.62 -6.48
C VAL A 22 0.52 3.18 -6.17
N LEU A 23 -0.01 2.92 -4.96
CA LEU A 23 -0.47 1.59 -4.57
C LEU A 23 -1.64 1.10 -5.41
N ASP A 24 -2.58 1.98 -5.78
CA ASP A 24 -3.69 1.65 -6.67
C ASP A 24 -3.23 1.29 -8.08
N ARG A 25 -2.14 1.88 -8.56
CA ARG A 25 -1.57 1.56 -9.88
C ARG A 25 -0.73 0.29 -9.88
N LEU A 26 0.01 0.03 -8.81
CA LEU A 26 0.95 -1.09 -8.74
C LEU A 26 0.33 -2.40 -8.28
N VAL A 27 -0.68 -2.34 -7.42
CA VAL A 27 -1.23 -3.52 -6.78
C VAL A 27 -2.71 -3.60 -7.09
N ASN A 28 -3.04 -4.48 -8.06
CA ASN A 28 -4.41 -4.75 -8.46
C ASN A 28 -5.25 -5.23 -7.26
N ASP A 29 -6.46 -4.68 -7.19
CA ASP A 29 -7.46 -5.07 -6.21
C ASP A 29 -7.98 -6.48 -6.52
N LYS A 30 -8.33 -7.23 -5.47
CA LYS A 30 -9.12 -8.44 -5.65
C LYS A 30 -10.55 -8.03 -6.04
N PRO A 31 -11.27 -8.82 -6.85
CA PRO A 31 -12.64 -8.49 -7.30
C PRO A 31 -13.64 -8.22 -6.17
N LYS A 32 -13.35 -8.68 -4.95
CA LYS A 32 -14.19 -8.50 -3.75
C LYS A 32 -13.75 -7.35 -2.83
N ALA A 33 -12.73 -6.57 -3.17
CA ALA A 33 -12.29 -5.43 -2.37
C ALA A 33 -13.29 -4.27 -2.53
N ARG A 34 -14.40 -4.34 -1.78
CA ARG A 34 -15.52 -3.39 -1.91
C ARG A 34 -15.25 -2.07 -1.21
N GLN A 35 -14.27 -2.01 -0.29
CA GLN A 35 -13.90 -0.81 0.45
C GLN A 35 -12.39 -0.61 0.53
N LYS A 36 -11.97 0.62 0.23
CA LYS A 36 -10.60 1.11 0.27
C LYS A 36 -10.22 1.52 1.70
N THR A 37 -10.09 0.55 2.60
CA THR A 37 -9.78 0.78 4.03
C THR A 37 -8.26 0.84 4.30
N LEU A 38 -7.85 1.32 5.48
CA LEU A 38 -6.46 1.27 5.91
C LEU A 38 -5.90 -0.15 5.84
N SER A 39 -6.66 -1.16 6.28
CA SER A 39 -6.24 -2.56 6.20
C SER A 39 -5.98 -3.01 4.76
N HIS A 40 -6.82 -2.58 3.81
CA HIS A 40 -6.65 -2.88 2.39
C HIS A 40 -5.31 -2.36 1.85
N TYR A 41 -4.96 -1.11 2.15
CA TYR A 41 -3.69 -0.52 1.69
C TYR A 41 -2.47 -1.10 2.41
N LEU A 42 -2.59 -1.47 3.68
CA LEU A 42 -1.50 -2.15 4.39
C LEU A 42 -1.22 -3.54 3.80
N ILE A 43 -2.24 -4.24 3.31
CA ILE A 43 -2.05 -5.48 2.53
C ILE A 43 -1.37 -5.19 1.19
N LYS A 44 -1.70 -4.09 0.50
CA LYS A 44 -0.97 -3.68 -0.72
C LYS A 44 0.52 -3.43 -0.44
N ILE A 45 0.82 -2.72 0.64
CA ILE A 45 2.21 -2.48 1.10
C ILE A 45 2.91 -3.81 1.39
N ALA A 46 2.28 -4.70 2.16
CA ALA A 46 2.85 -6.01 2.44
C ALA A 46 3.15 -6.81 1.16
N ARG A 47 2.28 -6.72 0.14
CA ARG A 47 2.46 -7.39 -1.16
C ARG A 47 3.69 -6.86 -1.91
N LEU A 48 3.95 -5.55 -1.87
CA LEU A 48 5.22 -4.99 -2.36
C LEU A 48 6.42 -5.58 -1.62
N GLY A 49 6.25 -5.90 -0.34
CA GLY A 49 7.26 -6.57 0.50
C GLY A 49 7.44 -8.07 0.27
N GLY A 50 6.60 -8.70 -0.58
CA GLY A 50 6.63 -10.13 -0.89
C GLY A 50 5.54 -10.95 -0.19
N TYR A 51 4.59 -10.32 0.51
CA TYR A 51 3.42 -11.02 1.05
C TYR A 51 2.49 -11.48 -0.09
N LEU A 52 2.06 -12.74 -0.06
CA LEU A 52 1.25 -13.31 -1.14
C LEU A 52 -0.24 -13.00 -1.02
N ALA A 53 -0.72 -12.69 0.19
CA ALA A 53 -2.12 -12.42 0.49
C ALA A 53 -3.06 -13.57 0.06
N ARG A 54 -2.70 -14.82 0.34
CA ARG A 54 -3.55 -16.00 0.16
C ARG A 54 -4.55 -16.10 1.31
N ALA A 55 -5.64 -16.82 1.10
CA ALA A 55 -6.75 -16.91 2.06
C ALA A 55 -6.32 -17.40 3.46
N SER A 56 -5.32 -18.28 3.52
CA SER A 56 -4.83 -18.89 4.76
C SER A 56 -3.46 -18.36 5.20
N ASP A 57 -2.96 -17.28 4.57
CA ASP A 57 -1.72 -16.66 5.04
C ASP A 57 -1.97 -15.98 6.39
N PRO A 58 -1.02 -16.06 7.35
CA PRO A 58 -1.11 -15.27 8.57
C PRO A 58 -1.06 -13.76 8.23
N PRO A 59 -1.45 -12.88 9.16
CA PRO A 59 -1.27 -11.43 8.98
C PRO A 59 0.19 -11.10 8.62
N PRO A 60 0.42 -10.07 7.80
CA PRO A 60 1.76 -9.70 7.36
C PRO A 60 2.65 -9.34 8.55
N GLY A 61 3.81 -9.97 8.63
CA GLY A 61 4.82 -9.67 9.65
C GLY A 61 5.60 -8.39 9.37
N ASN A 62 6.32 -7.90 10.38
CA ASN A 62 7.07 -6.64 10.29
C ASN A 62 8.08 -6.60 9.14
N THR A 63 8.74 -7.72 8.83
CA THR A 63 9.75 -7.80 7.76
C THR A 63 9.16 -7.50 6.38
N VAL A 64 8.02 -8.10 6.04
CA VAL A 64 7.36 -7.82 4.75
C VAL A 64 6.74 -6.43 4.73
N MET A 65 6.27 -5.93 5.87
CA MET A 65 5.81 -4.54 5.97
C MET A 65 6.94 -3.55 5.69
N TRP A 66 8.11 -3.71 6.33
CA TRP A 66 9.27 -2.83 6.13
C TRP A 66 9.78 -2.86 4.70
N ARG A 67 9.93 -4.05 4.11
CA ARG A 67 10.32 -4.18 2.69
C ARG A 67 9.32 -3.50 1.77
N GLY A 68 8.03 -3.62 2.08
CA GLY A 68 6.95 -2.97 1.34
C GLY A 68 7.01 -1.46 1.41
N LEU A 69 7.21 -0.92 2.62
CA LEU A 69 7.33 0.52 2.86
C LEU A 69 8.55 1.11 2.15
N SER A 70 9.73 0.50 2.27
CA SER A 70 10.93 0.98 1.57
C SER A 70 10.72 1.04 0.06
N ARG A 71 10.14 -0.01 -0.54
CA ARG A 71 9.82 -0.02 -1.98
C ARG A 71 8.79 1.03 -2.36
N LEU A 72 7.77 1.25 -1.53
CA LEU A 72 6.78 2.29 -1.76
C LEU A 72 7.41 3.68 -1.76
N THR A 73 8.30 3.96 -0.80
CA THR A 73 9.03 5.24 -0.71
C THR A 73 9.85 5.50 -1.98
N ASP A 74 10.64 4.51 -2.42
CA ASP A 74 11.49 4.65 -3.61
C ASP A 74 10.67 4.91 -4.88
N ILE A 75 9.55 4.18 -5.03
CA ILE A 75 8.65 4.35 -6.18
C ILE A 75 7.93 5.69 -6.12
N ALA A 76 7.43 6.10 -4.95
CA ALA A 76 6.75 7.38 -4.80
C ALA A 76 7.69 8.54 -5.12
N LEU A 77 8.96 8.47 -4.70
CA LEU A 77 9.99 9.42 -5.09
C LEU A 77 10.19 9.43 -6.61
N GLY A 78 10.36 8.27 -7.23
CA GLY A 78 10.50 8.15 -8.68
C GLY A 78 9.29 8.68 -9.45
N ALA A 79 8.07 8.49 -8.93
CA ALA A 79 6.85 9.02 -9.53
C ALA A 79 6.78 10.55 -9.44
N MET A 80 7.15 11.14 -8.30
CA MET A 80 7.20 12.60 -8.14
C MET A 80 8.23 13.23 -9.09
N VAL A 81 9.44 12.68 -9.13
CA VAL A 81 10.49 13.14 -10.05
C VAL A 81 10.05 12.95 -11.51
N GLY A 82 9.42 11.82 -11.84
CA GLY A 82 8.91 11.56 -13.19
C GLY A 82 7.84 12.54 -13.65
N VAL A 83 6.98 13.04 -12.76
CA VAL A 83 5.99 14.08 -13.07
C VAL A 83 6.70 15.38 -13.49
N GLU A 84 7.83 15.75 -12.88
CA GLU A 84 8.61 16.93 -13.27
C GLU A 84 9.18 16.81 -14.69
N PHE A 85 9.57 15.60 -15.12
CA PHE A 85 10.17 15.37 -16.44
C PHE A 85 9.16 15.12 -17.57
N VAL A 86 7.95 14.65 -17.26
CA VAL A 86 6.90 14.33 -18.25
C VAL A 86 5.87 15.47 -18.39
N GLY A 87 5.91 16.45 -17.49
CA GLY A 87 5.11 17.68 -17.60
C GLY A 87 5.65 18.63 -18.68
N ASN A 88 5.23 18.41 -19.93
CA ASN A 88 5.15 19.42 -20.98
C ASN A 88 3.69 19.85 -21.16
#